data_AF-A0A930FF15-F1
#
_entry.id   AF-A0A930FF15-F1
#
_cell.length_a   1.000
_cell.length_b   1.000
_cell.length_c   1.000
_cell.angle_alpha   90.00
_cell.angle_beta   90.00
_cell.angle_gamma   90.00
#
_symmetry.space_group_name_H-M   'P 1'
#
loop_
_entity.id
_entity.type
_entity.pdbx_description
1 polymer ?
#
loop_
_entity_poly.entity_id
_entity_poly.type
_entity_poly.pdbx_seq_one_letter_code
_entity_poly.pdbx_strand_id
1 'polypeptide(L)' 'EINSVLSGLTEREEKVLRLRFGLYDGRTRTLEEVGREFNVTRERIRQIEAKALRKLKHPSRSKRLKDFFDK' A
#
# COMPACT_ATOMS: atom_id res chain seq x y z
N GLU A 1 7.00 12.62 -2.10
CA GLU A 1 6.62 12.38 -0.69
C GLU A 1 6.13 10.95 -0.43
N ILE A 2 5.26 10.37 -1.26
CA ILE A 2 4.82 8.95 -1.19
C ILE A 2 5.99 7.95 -1.06
N ASN A 3 7.07 8.13 -1.82
CA ASN A 3 8.24 7.23 -1.75
C ASN A 3 8.93 7.23 -0.37
N SER A 4 8.83 8.32 0.40
CA SER A 4 9.38 8.38 1.78
C SER A 4 8.50 7.62 2.78
N VAL A 5 7.19 7.55 2.51
CA VAL A 5 6.22 6.81 3.30
C VAL A 5 6.34 5.30 3.04
N LEU A 6 6.57 4.93 1.78
CA LEU A 6 6.70 3.54 1.35
C LEU A 6 8.04 2.90 1.74
N SER A 7 9.10 3.69 2.01
CA SER A 7 10.43 3.16 2.36
C SER A 7 10.48 2.27 3.61
N GLY A 8 9.49 2.39 4.49
CA GLY A 8 9.37 1.57 5.69
C GLY A 8 8.62 0.25 5.50
N LEU A 9 8.16 -0.03 4.28
CA LEU A 9 7.45 -1.24 3.90
C LEU A 9 8.40 -2.25 3.26
N THR A 10 8.01 -3.52 3.22
CA THR A 10 8.72 -4.48 2.38
C THR A 10 8.39 -4.23 0.91
N GLU A 11 9.27 -4.64 -0.01
CA GLU A 11 9.02 -4.49 -1.46
C GLU A 11 7.65 -5.04 -1.88
N ARG A 12 7.22 -6.15 -1.28
CA ARG A 12 5.91 -6.76 -1.57
C ARG A 12 4.75 -5.90 -1.06
N GLU A 13 4.86 -5.34 0.14
CA GLU A 13 3.85 -4.43 0.71
C GLU A 13 3.77 -3.14 -0.12
N GLU A 14 4.91 -2.56 -0.47
CA GLU A 14 5.02 -1.37 -1.31
C GLU A 14 4.41 -1.60 -2.69
N LYS A 15 4.75 -2.71 -3.35
CA LYS A 15 4.24 -3.02 -4.70
C LYS A 15 2.73 -3.26 -4.69
N VAL A 16 2.20 -3.93 -3.66
CA VAL A 16 0.74 -4.09 -3.48
C VAL A 16 0.04 -2.74 -3.34
N LEU A 17 0.55 -1.83 -2.49
CA LEU A 17 -0.05 -0.49 -2.35
C LEU A 17 0.08 0.33 -3.64
N ARG A 18 1.24 0.28 -4.32
CA ARG A 18 1.45 0.99 -5.58
C ARG A 18 0.45 0.57 -6.65
N LEU A 19 0.20 -0.73 -6.79
CA LEU A 19 -0.78 -1.25 -7.75
C LEU A 19 -2.22 -0.96 -7.32
N ARG A 20 -2.53 -1.08 -6.02
CA ARG A 20 -3.88 -0.80 -5.52
C ARG A 20 -4.29 0.65 -5.76
N PHE A 21 -3.40 1.59 -5.47
CA PHE A 21 -3.65 3.03 -5.56
C PHE A 21 -3.22 3.66 -6.90
N GLY A 22 -2.77 2.86 -7.87
CA GLY A 22 -2.35 3.37 -9.18
C GLY A 22 -1.16 4.32 -9.12
N LEU A 23 -0.27 4.14 -8.15
CA LEU A 23 0.90 5.01 -7.93
C LEU A 23 2.01 4.81 -8.96
N TYR A 24 1.89 3.81 -9.83
CA TYR A 24 2.87 3.48 -10.87
C TYR A 24 2.39 3.90 -12.27
N ASP A 25 1.12 3.59 -12.59
CA ASP A 25 0.52 3.74 -13.92
C ASP A 25 -0.74 4.62 -13.92
N GLY A 26 -1.10 5.23 -12.79
CA GLY A 26 -2.32 6.03 -12.61
C GLY A 26 -3.59 5.19 -12.52
N ARG A 27 -3.51 3.86 -12.60
CA ARG A 27 -4.68 2.97 -12.62
C ARG A 27 -4.82 2.21 -11.33
N THR A 28 -5.92 2.42 -10.62
CA THR A 28 -6.22 1.65 -9.41
C THR A 28 -6.65 0.23 -9.79
N ARG A 29 -6.09 -0.79 -9.14
CA ARG A 29 -6.41 -2.21 -9.38
C ARG A 29 -7.07 -2.86 -8.18
N THR A 30 -8.22 -3.50 -8.33
CA THR A 30 -8.95 -4.21 -7.27
C THR A 30 -8.11 -5.25 -6.53
N LEU A 31 -8.54 -5.65 -5.32
CA LEU A 31 -7.86 -6.71 -4.55
C LEU A 31 -7.79 -8.04 -5.33
N GLU A 32 -8.81 -8.36 -6.14
CA GLU A 32 -8.77 -9.50 -7.06
C GLU A 32 -7.70 -9.33 -8.13
N GLU A 33 -7.62 -8.18 -8.79
CA GLU A 33 -6.65 -7.93 -9.87
C GLU A 33 -5.22 -7.97 -9.36
N VAL A 34 -4.96 -7.32 -8.22
CA VAL A 34 -3.66 -7.40 -7.54
C VAL A 34 -3.40 -8.84 -7.10
N GLY A 35 -4.41 -9.57 -6.62
CA GLY A 35 -4.28 -10.98 -6.25
C GLY A 35 -3.79 -11.85 -7.41
N ARG A 36 -4.38 -11.67 -8.59
CA ARG A 36 -3.98 -12.35 -9.82
C ARG A 36 -2.53 -12.05 -10.20
N GLU A 37 -2.11 -10.80 -10.13
CA GLU A 37 -0.73 -10.38 -10.46
C GLU A 37 0.33 -10.94 -9.51
N PHE A 38 -0.02 -11.11 -8.22
CA PHE A 38 0.88 -11.69 -7.22
C PHE A 38 0.70 -13.20 -7.03
N ASN A 39 -0.16 -13.84 -7.83
CA ASN A 39 -0.55 -15.23 -7.72
C ASN A 39 -0.97 -15.62 -6.28
N VAL A 40 -1.83 -14.80 -5.68
CA VAL A 40 -2.38 -15.01 -4.33
C VAL A 40 -3.87 -14.72 -4.28
N THR A 41 -4.53 -15.18 -3.22
CA THR A 41 -5.95 -14.91 -3.02
C THR A 41 -6.21 -13.43 -2.72
N ARG A 42 -7.43 -12.97 -3.03
CA ARG A 42 -7.92 -11.64 -2.65
C ARG A 42 -7.72 -11.35 -1.16
N GLU A 43 -8.04 -12.30 -0.29
CA GLU A 43 -7.89 -12.14 1.15
C GLU A 43 -6.44 -11.96 1.56
N ARG A 44 -5.50 -12.61 0.85
CA ARG A 44 -4.07 -12.40 1.11
C ARG A 44 -3.65 -10.96 0.79
N ILE A 45 -4.15 -10.37 -0.30
CA ILE A 45 -3.89 -8.95 -0.60
C ILE A 45 -4.50 -8.05 0.47
N ARG A 46 -5.72 -8.32 0.92
CA ARG A 46 -6.38 -7.57 2.01
C ARG A 46 -5.54 -7.57 3.29
N GLN A 47 -4.98 -8.73 3.66
CA GLN A 47 -4.10 -8.85 4.83
C GLN A 47 -2.81 -8.04 4.67
N ILE A 48 -2.19 -8.08 3.48
CA ILE A 48 -0.96 -7.32 3.19
C ILE A 48 -1.25 -5.82 3.28
N GLU A 49 -2.35 -5.36 2.68
CA GLU A 49 -2.79 -3.97 2.73
C GLU A 49 -3.03 -3.52 4.19
N ALA A 50 -3.81 -4.27 4.96
CA ALA A 50 -4.06 -3.95 6.37
C ALA A 50 -2.77 -3.90 7.20
N LYS A 51 -1.82 -4.81 6.95
CA LYS A 51 -0.52 -4.82 7.61
C LYS A 51 0.31 -3.59 7.23
N ALA A 52 0.36 -3.25 5.95
CA ALA A 52 1.09 -2.08 5.46
C ALA A 52 0.49 -0.79 6.04
N LEU A 53 -0.84 -0.62 5.96
CA LEU A 53 -1.54 0.54 6.54
C LEU A 53 -1.30 0.67 8.05
N ARG A 54 -1.23 -0.45 8.79
CA ARG A 54 -0.88 -0.43 10.22
C ARG A 54 0.54 0.09 10.46
N LYS A 55 1.51 -0.33 9.65
CA LYS A 55 2.90 0.17 9.72
C LYS A 55 2.98 1.67 9.41
N LEU A 56 2.17 2.13 8.46
CA LEU A 56 2.09 3.53 8.05
C LEU A 56 1.44 4.42 9.12
N LYS A 57 0.43 3.90 9.84
CA LYS A 57 -0.26 4.60 10.94
C LYS A 57 0.50 4.61 12.27
N HIS A 58 1.64 3.90 12.38
CA HIS A 58 2.40 3.85 13.63
C HIS A 58 2.93 5.25 14.01
N PRO A 59 2.83 5.73 15.27
CA PRO A 59 3.15 7.10 15.67
C PRO A 59 4.51 7.61 15.19
N SER A 60 5.54 6.76 15.24
CA SER A 60 6.89 7.07 14.75
C SER A 60 7.00 7.37 13.26
N ARG A 61 5.99 6.99 12.46
CA ARG A 61 5.91 7.17 11.00
C ARG A 61 4.69 7.99 10.55
N SER A 62 3.65 8.06 11.39
CA SER A 62 2.35 8.71 11.11
C SER A 62 2.43 10.22 10.91
N LYS A 63 3.46 10.90 11.44
CA LYS A 63 3.65 12.35 11.30
C LYS A 63 3.80 12.78 9.83
N ARG A 64 4.21 11.86 8.94
CA ARG A 64 4.33 12.10 7.49
C ARG A 64 3.10 11.67 6.68
N LEU A 65 2.17 10.91 7.29
CA LEU A 65 1.02 10.31 6.59
C LEU A 65 -0.24 11.16 6.67
N LYS A 66 -0.45 11.86 7.80
CA LYS A 66 -1.60 12.75 8.00
C LYS A 66 -1.70 13.79 6.88
N ASP A 67 -0.58 14.38 6.51
CA ASP A 67 -0.50 15.41 5.46
C ASP A 67 -0.85 14.88 4.04
N PHE A 68 -0.87 13.55 3.84
CA PHE A 68 -1.18 12.95 2.54
C PHE A 68 -2.66 12.60 2.36
N PHE A 69 -3.38 12.30 3.45
CA PHE A 69 -4.81 11.96 3.39
C PHE A 69 -5.75 13.15 3.63
N ASP A 70 -5.24 14.29 4.12
CA ASP A 70 -6.00 15.55 4.30
C ASP A 70 -5.96 16.47 3.06
N LYS A 71 -5.64 15.93 1.87
CA LYS A 71 -5.64 16.67 0.58
C LYS A 71 -6.69 16.13 -0.39
#